data_AF-A0A9D8IHS6-F1
#
_entry.id   AF-A0A9D8IHS6-F1
#
_cell.length_a   1.000
_cell.length_b   1.000
_cell.length_c   1.000
_cell.angle_alpha   90.00
_cell.angle_beta   90.00
_cell.angle_gamma   90.00
#
_symmetry.space_group_name_H-M   'P 1'
#
loop_
_entity.id
_entity.type
_entity.pdbx_description
1 polymer ?
#
loop_
_entity_poly.entity_id
_entity_poly.type
_entity_poly.pdbx_seq_one_letter_code
_entity_poly.pdbx_strand_id
1 'polypeptide(L)'
;MEALVRREEDRKVVLFSEEREETVTDPVPAGPGLASAAVETVKAGYEYRRHADGGWVVTRKKKVPVLRAGNFAEDDPDWAVFCRAFRLDPPCRAFDITTDQLDPFLPDGKGDGLRLLDMETRSLIQVLFFLSQGVDVPGEDIVAGRAPFTTLDDGRPFDWQQVLGGLFKVKCSKGKKPPAGAHVAVEHKGAWFYIEESDSASKSTFHLVMELSRLEVGVRTGQSAPILTLPLNGR
;
A
#
# COMPACT_ATOMS: atom_id res chain seq x y z
N MET A 1 -3.01 -12.98 -4.90
CA MET A 1 -1.95 -12.58 -3.96
C MET A 1 -0.83 -13.62 -3.91
N GLU A 2 -1.11 -14.89 -3.60
CA GLU A 2 -0.07 -15.96 -3.60
C GLU A 2 0.70 -16.08 -4.92
N ALA A 3 0.03 -15.94 -6.07
CA ALA A 3 0.69 -15.96 -7.38
C ALA A 3 1.69 -14.80 -7.59
N LEU A 4 1.47 -13.64 -6.96
CA LEU A 4 2.39 -12.49 -7.06
C LEU A 4 3.61 -12.68 -6.16
N VAL A 5 3.38 -13.14 -4.92
CA VAL A 5 4.46 -13.42 -3.94
C VAL A 5 5.40 -14.50 -4.47
N ARG A 6 4.86 -15.62 -4.98
CA ARG A 6 5.66 -16.69 -5.60
C ARG A 6 6.47 -16.20 -6.80
N ARG A 7 5.99 -15.18 -7.51
CA ARG A 7 6.65 -14.61 -8.69
C ARG A 7 7.73 -13.58 -8.39
N GLU A 8 7.60 -12.84 -7.29
CA GLU A 8 8.72 -12.04 -6.78
C GLU A 8 9.87 -12.94 -6.35
N GLU A 9 9.58 -14.05 -5.67
CA GLU A 9 10.59 -15.05 -5.28
C GLU A 9 11.30 -15.69 -6.49
N ASP A 10 10.56 -15.92 -7.59
CA ASP A 10 11.10 -16.39 -8.88
C ASP A 10 11.74 -15.26 -9.74
N ARG A 11 11.75 -13.99 -9.27
CA ARG A 11 12.17 -12.78 -10.02
C ARG A 11 11.46 -12.57 -11.36
N LYS A 12 10.25 -13.10 -11.52
CA LYS A 12 9.44 -12.98 -12.74
C LYS A 12 8.70 -11.65 -12.83
N VAL A 13 8.54 -10.95 -11.71
CA VAL A 13 8.02 -9.58 -11.63
C VAL A 13 8.86 -8.82 -10.61
N VAL A 14 9.20 -7.57 -10.89
CA VAL A 14 10.02 -6.72 -10.02
C VAL A 14 9.41 -5.33 -9.90
N LEU A 15 9.31 -4.84 -8.67
CA LEU A 15 9.06 -3.43 -8.38
C LEU A 15 10.41 -2.71 -8.25
N PHE A 16 10.59 -1.61 -8.99
CA PHE A 16 11.76 -0.77 -8.88
C PHE A 16 11.43 0.70 -9.19
N SER A 17 12.36 1.60 -8.92
CA SER A 17 12.22 3.00 -9.30
C SER A 17 13.00 3.29 -10.58
N GLU A 18 12.32 3.85 -11.58
CA GLU A 18 12.92 4.37 -12.80
C GLU A 18 13.10 5.88 -12.68
N GLU A 19 14.25 6.41 -13.11
CA GLU A 19 14.47 7.86 -13.19
C GLU A 19 13.94 8.39 -14.51
N ARG A 20 12.94 9.27 -14.45
CA ARG A 20 12.36 9.95 -15.61
C ARG A 20 12.53 11.46 -15.48
N GLU A 21 12.68 12.10 -16.61
CA GLU A 21 12.81 13.54 -16.70
C GLU A 21 11.48 14.16 -17.07
N GLU A 22 11.06 15.12 -16.25
CA GLU A 22 9.83 15.87 -16.43
C GLU A 22 10.18 17.33 -16.65
N THR A 23 9.63 17.91 -17.73
CA THR A 23 9.74 19.34 -18.00
C THR A 23 8.75 20.10 -17.14
N VAL A 24 9.25 21.05 -16.36
CA VAL A 24 8.47 21.79 -15.35
C VAL A 24 8.03 23.16 -15.88
N THR A 25 8.71 23.69 -16.90
CA THR A 25 8.44 25.03 -17.43
C THR A 25 8.41 25.03 -18.95
N ASP A 26 7.62 25.95 -19.51
CA ASP A 26 7.75 26.35 -20.91
C ASP A 26 9.15 26.93 -21.19
N PRO A 27 9.59 26.97 -22.47
CA PRO A 27 10.88 27.52 -22.83
C PRO A 27 11.04 28.99 -22.43
N VAL A 28 12.02 29.28 -21.57
CA VAL A 28 12.39 30.63 -21.14
C VAL A 28 13.52 31.16 -22.02
N PRO A 29 13.43 32.39 -22.55
CA PRO A 29 14.49 32.99 -23.35
C PRO A 29 15.75 33.31 -22.51
N ALA A 30 16.92 33.23 -23.12
CA ALA A 30 18.18 33.57 -22.45
C ALA A 30 18.24 35.08 -22.16
N GLY A 31 18.33 35.45 -20.89
CA GLY A 31 18.39 36.86 -20.45
C GLY A 31 19.30 37.08 -19.24
N PRO A 32 19.61 38.35 -18.91
CA PRO A 32 20.39 38.70 -17.74
C PRO A 32 19.63 38.28 -16.47
N GLY A 33 20.13 37.24 -15.80
CA GLY A 33 19.47 36.59 -14.66
C GLY A 33 19.45 35.06 -14.75
N LEU A 34 19.61 34.49 -15.95
CA LEU A 34 19.58 33.05 -16.17
C LEU A 34 20.64 32.29 -15.36
N ALA A 35 21.85 32.84 -15.22
CA ALA A 35 22.91 32.22 -14.43
C ALA A 35 22.56 32.12 -12.93
N SER A 36 21.94 33.17 -12.36
CA SER A 36 21.49 33.18 -10.96
C SER A 36 20.31 32.23 -10.76
N ALA A 37 19.32 32.30 -11.67
CA ALA A 37 18.18 31.39 -11.67
C ALA A 37 18.62 29.92 -11.83
N ALA A 38 19.65 29.64 -12.63
CA ALA A 38 20.21 28.30 -12.80
C ALA A 38 20.82 27.75 -11.50
N VAL A 39 21.56 28.57 -10.76
CA VAL A 39 22.14 28.17 -9.47
C VAL A 39 21.04 27.91 -8.43
N GLU A 40 20.01 28.73 -8.36
CA GLU A 40 18.87 28.54 -7.45
C GLU A 40 18.05 27.29 -7.80
N THR A 41 17.86 27.04 -9.09
CA THR A 41 17.12 25.88 -9.62
C THR A 41 17.84 24.57 -9.29
N VAL A 42 19.17 24.53 -9.43
CA VAL A 42 20.00 23.39 -9.01
C VAL A 42 19.94 23.17 -7.49
N LYS A 43 19.97 24.24 -6.70
CA LYS A 43 19.79 24.15 -5.23
C LYS A 43 18.42 23.59 -4.83
N ALA A 44 17.39 23.85 -5.63
CA ALA A 44 16.05 23.31 -5.45
C ALA A 44 15.87 21.89 -6.03
N GLY A 45 16.91 21.30 -6.63
CA GLY A 45 16.89 19.93 -7.18
C GLY A 45 16.40 19.81 -8.63
N TYR A 46 16.51 20.88 -9.41
CA TYR A 46 16.09 20.95 -10.81
C TYR A 46 17.28 21.28 -11.73
N GLU A 47 17.20 20.94 -13.02
CA GLU A 47 18.25 21.13 -14.01
C GLU A 47 17.75 21.98 -15.19
N TYR A 48 18.51 22.99 -15.60
CA TYR A 48 18.25 23.71 -16.85
C TYR A 48 18.76 22.92 -18.04
N ARG A 49 17.92 22.74 -19.06
CA ARG A 49 18.31 22.17 -20.35
C ARG A 49 17.96 23.07 -21.51
N ARG A 50 18.79 23.00 -22.54
CA ARG A 50 18.54 23.70 -23.79
C ARG A 50 17.51 22.93 -24.60
N HIS A 51 16.39 23.58 -24.90
CA HIS A 51 15.38 23.08 -25.82
C HIS A 51 15.90 23.14 -27.26
N ALA A 52 15.39 22.29 -28.15
CA ALA A 52 15.80 22.22 -29.56
C ALA A 52 15.67 23.58 -30.28
N ASP A 53 14.70 24.40 -29.86
CA ASP A 53 14.40 25.71 -30.47
C ASP A 53 15.26 26.86 -29.91
N GLY A 54 16.24 26.56 -29.06
CA GLY A 54 17.20 27.53 -28.51
C GLY A 54 16.78 28.20 -27.20
N GLY A 55 15.57 27.96 -26.70
CA GLY A 55 15.12 28.34 -25.36
C GLY A 55 15.65 27.41 -24.25
N TRP A 56 15.45 27.80 -22.99
CA TRP A 56 15.85 27.00 -21.83
C TRP A 56 14.62 26.44 -21.11
N VAL A 57 14.63 25.17 -20.76
CA VAL A 57 13.57 24.52 -19.97
C VAL A 57 14.14 24.04 -18.65
N VAL A 58 13.34 24.14 -17.59
CA VAL A 58 13.67 23.54 -16.30
C VAL A 58 13.13 22.11 -16.30
N THR A 59 14.00 21.16 -16.00
CA THR A 59 13.68 19.74 -15.90
C THR A 59 13.91 19.27 -14.47
N ARG A 60 13.13 18.28 -14.04
CA ARG A 60 13.35 17.57 -12.79
C ARG A 60 13.50 16.10 -13.07
N LYS A 61 14.46 15.45 -12.41
CA LYS A 61 14.49 13.99 -12.33
C LYS A 61 13.50 13.54 -11.25
N LYS A 62 12.52 12.74 -11.66
CA LYS A 62 11.53 12.13 -10.78
C LYS A 62 11.75 10.62 -10.79
N LYS A 63 11.79 10.02 -9.59
CA LYS A 63 11.77 8.58 -9.44
C LYS A 63 10.32 8.12 -9.52
N VAL A 64 10.00 7.32 -10.54
CA VAL A 64 8.67 6.75 -10.74
C VAL A 64 8.74 5.27 -10.37
N PRO A 65 7.90 4.78 -9.44
CA PRO A 65 7.84 3.35 -9.17
C PRO A 65 7.19 2.64 -10.37
N VAL A 66 7.82 1.56 -10.82
CA VAL A 66 7.40 0.79 -11.99
C VAL A 66 7.38 -0.68 -11.61
N LEU A 67 6.29 -1.35 -11.97
CA LEU A 67 6.22 -2.80 -12.00
C LEU A 67 6.72 -3.28 -13.35
N ARG A 68 7.77 -4.10 -13.38
CA ARG A 68 8.26 -4.74 -14.61
C ARG A 68 8.07 -6.24 -14.54
N ALA A 69 7.36 -6.75 -15.54
CA ALA A 69 7.29 -8.15 -15.84
C ALA A 69 8.61 -8.59 -16.52
N GLY A 70 9.19 -9.67 -16.01
CA GLY A 70 10.30 -10.36 -16.63
C GLY A 70 9.85 -11.12 -17.89
N ASN A 71 10.74 -11.93 -18.44
CA ASN A 71 10.44 -12.71 -19.63
C ASN A 71 9.77 -14.04 -19.23
N PHE A 72 8.45 -14.12 -19.40
CA PHE A 72 7.67 -15.36 -19.34
C PHE A 72 6.90 -15.53 -20.66
N ALA A 73 6.47 -16.77 -20.95
CA ALA A 73 5.80 -17.12 -22.19
C ALA A 73 4.55 -16.24 -22.41
N GLU A 74 4.22 -15.93 -23.67
CA GLU A 74 3.07 -15.08 -23.99
C GLU A 74 1.74 -15.66 -23.50
N ASP A 75 1.66 -16.98 -23.41
CA ASP A 75 0.52 -17.77 -22.94
C ASP A 75 0.61 -18.16 -21.45
N ASP A 76 1.48 -17.53 -20.68
CA ASP A 76 1.62 -17.83 -19.26
C ASP A 76 0.27 -17.63 -18.51
N PRO A 77 -0.30 -18.69 -17.91
CA PRO A 77 -1.63 -18.65 -17.33
C PRO A 77 -1.72 -17.73 -16.11
N ASP A 78 -0.66 -17.68 -15.31
CA ASP A 78 -0.60 -16.83 -14.12
C ASP A 78 -0.47 -15.35 -14.52
N TRP A 79 0.19 -15.04 -15.65
CA TRP A 79 0.23 -13.67 -16.21
C TRP A 79 -1.14 -13.25 -16.69
N ALA A 80 -1.82 -14.12 -17.41
CA ALA A 80 -3.18 -13.88 -17.85
C ALA A 80 -4.13 -13.66 -16.64
N VAL A 81 -3.97 -14.42 -15.55
CA VAL A 81 -4.72 -14.18 -14.29
C VAL A 81 -4.40 -12.81 -13.69
N PHE A 82 -3.11 -12.46 -13.61
CA PHE A 82 -2.68 -11.17 -13.06
C PHE A 82 -3.25 -10.00 -13.86
N CYS A 83 -3.09 -10.00 -15.19
CA CYS A 83 -3.64 -8.95 -16.04
C CYS A 83 -5.16 -8.85 -15.94
N ARG A 84 -5.88 -9.98 -15.88
CA ARG A 84 -7.34 -9.96 -15.68
C ARG A 84 -7.73 -9.38 -14.33
N ALA A 85 -7.04 -9.77 -13.25
CA ALA A 85 -7.36 -9.32 -11.90
C ALA A 85 -7.20 -7.80 -11.73
N PHE A 86 -6.16 -7.24 -12.36
CA PHE A 86 -5.85 -5.81 -12.28
C PHE A 86 -6.30 -5.02 -13.53
N ARG A 87 -7.06 -5.65 -14.44
CA ARG A 87 -7.50 -5.08 -15.72
C ARG A 87 -6.35 -4.48 -16.56
N LEU A 88 -5.16 -5.07 -16.52
CA LEU A 88 -3.95 -4.59 -17.22
C LEU A 88 -3.90 -5.05 -18.68
N ASP A 89 -3.20 -4.27 -19.52
CA ASP A 89 -2.88 -4.57 -20.92
C ASP A 89 -1.90 -5.76 -21.01
N PRO A 90 -2.33 -6.96 -21.46
CA PRO A 90 -1.48 -8.16 -21.42
C PRO A 90 -0.22 -8.10 -22.28
N PRO A 91 -0.21 -7.46 -23.47
CA PRO A 91 1.01 -7.10 -24.20
C PRO A 91 2.01 -6.24 -23.43
N CYS A 92 1.56 -5.39 -22.50
CA CYS A 92 2.47 -4.56 -21.73
C CYS A 92 3.32 -5.38 -20.75
N ARG A 93 4.56 -4.93 -20.53
CA ARG A 93 5.52 -5.55 -19.61
C ARG A 93 6.08 -4.58 -18.57
N ALA A 94 5.66 -3.32 -18.63
CA ALA A 94 5.99 -2.29 -17.67
C ALA A 94 4.73 -1.49 -17.37
N PHE A 95 4.46 -1.27 -16.09
CA PHE A 95 3.29 -0.56 -15.60
C PHE A 95 3.74 0.45 -14.55
N ASP A 96 3.37 1.71 -14.73
CA ASP A 96 3.63 2.73 -13.73
C ASP A 96 2.78 2.43 -12.49
N ILE A 97 3.38 2.50 -11.31
CA ILE A 97 2.68 2.33 -10.05
C ILE A 97 2.21 3.70 -9.58
N THR A 98 0.91 3.85 -9.39
CA THR A 98 0.30 5.09 -8.91
C THR A 98 -0.39 4.88 -7.57
N THR A 99 -0.83 5.97 -6.95
CA THR A 99 -1.70 5.94 -5.77
C THR A 99 -2.76 7.03 -5.97
N ASP A 100 -4.02 6.70 -5.77
CA ASP A 100 -5.19 7.58 -5.89
C ASP A 100 -5.34 8.25 -7.28
N GLN A 101 -4.81 7.64 -8.34
CA GLN A 101 -4.87 8.22 -9.70
C GLN A 101 -5.87 7.54 -10.62
N LEU A 102 -6.39 6.38 -10.24
CA LEU A 102 -7.36 5.66 -11.04
C LEU A 102 -8.79 6.11 -10.69
N ASP A 103 -9.60 6.41 -11.71
CA ASP A 103 -11.01 6.71 -11.51
C ASP A 103 -11.71 5.46 -10.92
N PRO A 104 -12.37 5.54 -9.75
CA PRO A 104 -13.05 4.39 -9.14
C PRO A 104 -14.23 3.88 -9.98
N PHE A 105 -14.74 4.68 -10.92
CA PHE A 105 -15.81 4.34 -11.85
C PHE A 105 -15.30 4.20 -13.27
N LEU A 106 -14.17 3.50 -13.45
CA LEU A 106 -13.72 3.08 -14.78
C LEU A 106 -14.91 2.50 -15.57
N PRO A 107 -15.24 3.03 -16.76
CA PRO A 107 -16.32 2.49 -17.56
C PRO A 107 -16.07 1.00 -17.83
N ASP A 108 -17.06 0.17 -17.56
CA ASP A 108 -16.98 -1.26 -17.87
C ASP A 108 -16.94 -1.41 -19.40
N GLY A 109 -15.74 -1.59 -19.97
CA GLY A 109 -15.67 -1.95 -21.38
C GLY A 109 -14.31 -1.81 -22.07
N LYS A 110 -13.91 -2.93 -22.69
CA LYS A 110 -13.32 -3.04 -24.04
C LYS A 110 -12.21 -2.04 -24.43
N GLY A 111 -11.34 -1.65 -23.50
CA GLY A 111 -10.04 -1.05 -23.83
C GLY A 111 -8.96 -2.12 -23.92
N ASP A 112 -7.80 -1.77 -24.48
CA ASP A 112 -6.59 -2.63 -24.56
C ASP A 112 -6.01 -3.01 -23.18
N GLY A 113 -6.72 -2.74 -22.08
CA GLY A 113 -6.26 -2.88 -20.69
C GLY A 113 -5.54 -1.64 -20.18
N LEU A 114 -5.36 -1.56 -18.86
CA LEU A 114 -4.66 -0.47 -18.19
C LEU A 114 -3.14 -0.62 -18.36
N ARG A 115 -2.45 0.51 -18.52
CA ARG A 115 -0.97 0.60 -18.59
C ARG A 115 -0.33 1.12 -17.30
N LEU A 116 -1.15 1.31 -16.28
CA LEU A 116 -0.75 1.71 -14.94
C LEU A 116 -1.40 0.76 -13.93
N LEU A 117 -0.76 0.62 -12.78
CA LEU A 117 -1.22 -0.19 -11.66
C LEU A 117 -1.38 0.73 -10.46
N ASP A 118 -2.63 1.02 -10.10
CA ASP A 118 -2.91 1.82 -8.92
C ASP A 118 -2.81 0.96 -7.66
N MET A 119 -2.00 1.38 -6.71
CA MET A 119 -1.73 0.68 -5.47
C MET A 119 -1.88 1.61 -4.28
N GLU A 120 -2.74 1.20 -3.35
CA GLU A 120 -2.90 1.84 -2.07
C GLU A 120 -2.36 0.92 -0.96
N THR A 121 -1.59 1.49 -0.05
CA THR A 121 -1.24 0.79 1.19
C THR A 121 -2.47 0.76 2.10
N ARG A 122 -2.63 -0.35 2.84
CA ARG A 122 -3.69 -0.43 3.85
C ARG A 122 -3.36 0.52 4.99
N SER A 123 -4.35 1.27 5.44
CA SER A 123 -4.26 2.02 6.71
C SER A 123 -4.18 1.04 7.89
N LEU A 124 -3.63 1.49 9.03
CA LEU A 124 -3.56 0.64 10.22
C LEU A 124 -4.94 0.12 10.65
N ILE A 125 -6.00 0.92 10.52
CA ILE A 125 -7.36 0.45 10.84
C ILE A 125 -7.82 -0.68 9.92
N GLN A 126 -7.47 -0.65 8.63
CA GLN A 126 -7.76 -1.74 7.70
C GLN A 126 -6.93 -2.98 8.04
N VAL A 127 -5.68 -2.83 8.46
CA VAL A 127 -4.84 -3.93 8.95
C VAL A 127 -5.47 -4.56 10.20
N LEU A 128 -5.89 -3.76 11.18
CA LEU A 128 -6.54 -4.25 12.40
C LEU A 128 -7.87 -4.95 12.09
N PHE A 129 -8.66 -4.41 11.16
CA PHE A 129 -9.90 -5.06 10.71
C PHE A 129 -9.62 -6.43 10.07
N PHE A 130 -8.58 -6.52 9.22
CA PHE A 130 -8.16 -7.79 8.62
C PHE A 130 -7.70 -8.80 9.67
N LEU A 131 -6.87 -8.37 10.63
CA LEU A 131 -6.38 -9.23 11.71
C LEU A 131 -7.48 -9.63 12.71
N SER A 132 -8.54 -8.83 12.85
CA SER A 132 -9.69 -9.19 13.70
C SER A 132 -10.36 -10.49 13.27
N GLN A 133 -10.26 -10.88 11.99
CA GLN A 133 -10.77 -12.15 11.49
C GLN A 133 -10.01 -13.38 12.06
N GLY A 134 -8.80 -13.16 12.60
CA GLY A 134 -8.00 -14.21 13.25
C GLY A 134 -8.37 -14.46 14.71
N VAL A 135 -9.34 -13.73 15.25
CA VAL A 135 -9.76 -13.85 16.66
C VAL A 135 -10.86 -14.89 16.81
N ASP A 136 -10.65 -15.85 17.70
CA ASP A 136 -11.70 -16.80 18.08
C ASP A 136 -12.86 -16.09 18.78
N VAL A 137 -14.07 -16.33 18.29
CA VAL A 137 -15.29 -15.73 18.85
C VAL A 137 -16.03 -16.80 19.68
N PRO A 138 -16.40 -16.51 20.94
CA PRO A 138 -17.27 -17.40 21.71
C PRO A 138 -18.57 -17.72 20.97
N GLY A 139 -18.98 -18.99 20.95
CA GLY A 139 -20.21 -19.41 20.27
C GLY A 139 -21.47 -18.67 20.75
N GLU A 140 -21.51 -18.27 22.02
CA GLU A 140 -22.61 -17.48 22.59
C GLU A 140 -22.71 -16.06 22.01
N ASP A 141 -21.60 -15.47 21.59
CA ASP A 141 -21.56 -14.15 20.94
C ASP A 141 -21.98 -14.25 19.47
N ILE A 142 -21.67 -15.38 18.81
CA ILE A 142 -22.14 -15.68 17.46
C ILE A 142 -23.67 -15.85 17.45
N VAL A 143 -24.21 -16.71 18.31
CA VAL A 143 -25.66 -16.97 18.39
C VAL A 143 -26.45 -15.71 18.74
N ALA A 144 -25.89 -14.85 19.59
CA ALA A 144 -26.53 -13.60 19.97
C ALA A 144 -26.32 -12.44 18.98
N GLY A 145 -25.65 -12.66 17.84
CA GLY A 145 -25.37 -11.63 16.84
C GLY A 145 -24.46 -10.50 17.32
N ARG A 146 -23.65 -10.74 18.36
CA ARG A 146 -22.76 -9.74 18.97
C ARG A 146 -21.42 -9.59 18.26
N ALA A 147 -21.08 -10.55 17.41
CA ALA A 147 -19.87 -10.56 16.61
C ALA A 147 -20.20 -10.99 15.18
N PRO A 148 -19.50 -10.45 14.17
CA PRO A 148 -19.67 -10.86 12.79
C PRO A 148 -19.29 -12.34 12.63
N PHE A 149 -20.05 -13.06 11.82
CA PHE A 149 -19.81 -14.46 11.52
C PHE A 149 -19.94 -14.69 10.03
N THR A 150 -18.84 -15.12 9.40
CA THR A 150 -18.80 -15.36 7.96
C THR A 150 -19.19 -16.81 7.70
N THR A 151 -20.12 -17.01 6.77
CA THR A 151 -20.58 -18.33 6.35
C THR A 151 -20.32 -18.53 4.86
N LEU A 152 -20.11 -19.78 4.48
CA LEU A 152 -20.12 -20.22 3.09
C LEU A 152 -21.56 -20.27 2.56
N ASP A 153 -21.71 -20.39 1.24
CA ASP A 153 -23.02 -20.50 0.57
C ASP A 153 -23.88 -21.67 1.08
N ASP A 154 -23.23 -22.71 1.61
CA ASP A 154 -23.87 -23.88 2.22
C ASP A 154 -24.18 -23.71 3.72
N GLY A 155 -23.94 -22.53 4.28
CA GLY A 155 -24.19 -22.18 5.69
C GLY A 155 -23.11 -22.61 6.67
N ARG A 156 -22.03 -23.28 6.22
CA ARG A 156 -20.93 -23.67 7.12
C ARG A 156 -20.08 -22.46 7.54
N PRO A 157 -19.45 -22.48 8.73
CA PRO A 157 -18.50 -21.45 9.14
C PRO A 157 -17.34 -21.33 8.14
N PHE A 158 -17.02 -20.11 7.71
CA PHE A 158 -15.81 -19.85 6.94
C PHE A 158 -14.59 -19.82 7.86
N ASP A 159 -13.54 -20.56 7.51
CA ASP A 159 -12.27 -20.55 8.25
C ASP A 159 -11.33 -19.48 7.71
N TRP A 160 -11.29 -18.35 8.40
CA TRP A 160 -10.40 -17.22 8.08
C TRP A 160 -8.90 -17.55 8.18
N GLN A 161 -8.51 -18.66 8.82
CA GLN A 161 -7.10 -19.07 8.83
C GLN A 161 -6.60 -19.45 7.43
N GLN A 162 -7.49 -19.86 6.52
CA GLN A 162 -7.16 -20.09 5.11
C GLN A 162 -6.73 -18.81 4.39
N VAL A 163 -7.30 -17.65 4.78
CA VAL A 163 -6.97 -16.34 4.20
C VAL A 163 -5.79 -15.71 4.92
N LEU A 164 -5.73 -15.85 6.24
CA LEU A 164 -4.63 -15.31 7.05
C LEU A 164 -3.34 -16.11 6.88
N GLY A 165 -3.39 -17.34 6.36
CA GLY A 165 -2.21 -18.17 6.16
C GLY A 165 -1.41 -18.43 7.44
N GLY A 166 -2.09 -18.46 8.60
CA GLY A 166 -1.45 -18.60 9.91
C GLY A 166 -0.65 -17.37 10.39
N LEU A 167 -0.77 -16.22 9.73
CA LEU A 167 -0.07 -14.99 10.13
C LEU A 167 -0.50 -14.49 11.51
N PHE A 168 -1.75 -14.75 11.91
CA PHE A 168 -2.32 -14.25 13.15
C PHE A 168 -3.49 -15.09 13.65
N LYS A 169 -3.40 -15.52 14.92
CA LYS A 169 -4.43 -16.25 15.64
C LYS A 169 -4.50 -15.76 17.08
N VAL A 170 -5.71 -15.41 17.51
CA VAL A 170 -6.01 -15.14 18.91
C VAL A 170 -7.01 -16.17 19.38
N LYS A 171 -6.64 -16.93 20.41
CA LYS A 171 -7.49 -17.95 21.03
C LYS A 171 -8.39 -17.32 22.09
N CYS A 172 -9.53 -17.96 22.33
CA CYS A 172 -10.45 -17.56 23.37
C CYS A 172 -10.61 -18.68 24.40
N SER A 173 -10.61 -18.34 25.69
CA SER A 173 -10.87 -19.27 26.79
C SER A 173 -11.73 -18.64 27.88
N LYS A 174 -12.61 -19.44 28.51
CA LYS A 174 -13.39 -19.03 29.67
C LYS A 174 -12.64 -19.36 30.95
N GLY A 175 -12.66 -18.46 31.92
CA GLY A 175 -12.06 -18.72 33.23
C GLY A 175 -11.83 -17.47 34.05
N LYS A 176 -11.53 -17.65 35.34
CA LYS A 176 -11.22 -16.54 36.27
C LYS A 176 -9.80 -15.99 36.11
N LYS A 177 -8.92 -16.70 35.39
CA LYS A 177 -7.51 -16.35 35.20
C LYS A 177 -7.13 -16.55 33.73
N PRO A 178 -6.15 -15.79 33.22
CA PRO A 178 -5.64 -16.03 31.88
C PRO A 178 -5.01 -17.43 31.78
N PRO A 179 -5.03 -18.06 30.59
CA PRO A 179 -4.36 -19.34 30.36
C PRO A 179 -2.87 -19.27 30.68
N ALA A 180 -2.31 -20.32 31.30
CA ALA A 180 -0.91 -20.35 31.74
C ALA A 180 0.10 -20.28 30.56
N GLY A 181 -0.28 -20.75 29.38
CA GLY A 181 0.52 -20.70 28.16
C GLY A 181 0.24 -19.49 27.26
N ALA A 182 -0.32 -18.41 27.81
CA ALA A 182 -0.56 -17.18 27.06
C ALA A 182 0.69 -16.28 27.07
N HIS A 183 1.14 -15.87 25.89
CA HIS A 183 2.17 -14.84 25.75
C HIS A 183 1.65 -13.47 26.18
N VAL A 184 0.46 -13.14 25.68
CA VAL A 184 -0.31 -11.95 26.02
C VAL A 184 -1.76 -12.38 26.14
N ALA A 185 -2.46 -11.87 27.14
CA ALA A 185 -3.87 -12.14 27.37
C ALA A 185 -4.60 -10.87 27.81
N VAL A 186 -5.83 -10.71 27.33
CA VAL A 186 -6.73 -9.64 27.72
C VAL A 186 -8.09 -10.22 28.07
N GLU A 187 -8.69 -9.73 29.15
CA GLU A 187 -10.06 -10.07 29.51
C GLU A 187 -11.02 -9.13 28.79
N HIS A 188 -12.02 -9.69 28.11
CA HIS A 188 -13.08 -8.94 27.47
C HIS A 188 -14.40 -9.70 27.61
N LYS A 189 -15.44 -9.03 28.15
CA LYS A 189 -16.80 -9.58 28.32
C LYS A 189 -16.85 -10.97 29.00
N GLY A 190 -15.98 -11.19 29.99
CA GLY A 190 -15.96 -12.44 30.77
C GLY A 190 -15.25 -13.62 30.08
N ALA A 191 -14.53 -13.37 28.99
CA ALA A 191 -13.64 -14.33 28.34
C ALA A 191 -12.21 -13.77 28.22
N TRP A 192 -11.23 -14.66 28.18
CA TRP A 192 -9.83 -14.33 27.95
C TRP A 192 -9.49 -14.55 26.48
N PHE A 193 -9.00 -13.50 25.84
CA PHE A 193 -8.48 -13.54 24.48
C PHE A 193 -6.96 -13.46 24.56
N TYR A 194 -6.27 -14.39 23.90
CA TYR A 194 -4.83 -14.53 24.09
C TYR A 194 -4.10 -15.06 22.85
N ILE A 195 -2.83 -14.69 22.74
CA ILE A 195 -1.89 -15.33 21.81
C ILE A 195 -1.13 -16.39 22.59
N GLU A 196 -1.04 -17.59 22.03
CA GLU A 196 -0.34 -18.72 22.66
C GLU A 196 1.19 -18.50 22.65
N GLU A 197 1.88 -18.91 23.71
CA GLU A 197 3.33 -18.73 23.82
C GLU A 197 4.12 -19.46 22.74
N SER A 198 3.62 -20.60 22.24
CA SER A 198 4.25 -21.34 21.14
C SER A 198 4.00 -20.74 19.75
N ASP A 199 3.11 -19.76 19.61
CA ASP A 199 2.75 -19.18 18.32
C ASP A 199 3.70 -18.03 17.95
N SER A 200 4.80 -18.35 17.28
CA SER A 200 5.79 -17.36 16.85
C SER A 200 5.26 -16.42 15.76
N ALA A 201 4.42 -16.90 14.84
CA ALA A 201 3.88 -16.12 13.74
C ALA A 201 2.97 -15.00 14.26
N SER A 202 2.02 -15.34 15.13
CA SER A 202 1.12 -14.35 15.75
C SER A 202 1.88 -13.34 16.60
N LYS A 203 2.92 -13.75 17.32
CA LYS A 203 3.77 -12.84 18.11
C LYS A 203 4.52 -11.85 17.22
N SER A 204 5.14 -12.31 16.14
CA SER A 204 5.84 -11.43 15.19
C SER A 204 4.89 -10.42 14.55
N THR A 205 3.71 -10.88 14.09
CA THR A 205 2.69 -10.00 13.53
C THR A 205 2.18 -8.99 14.56
N PHE A 206 1.93 -9.42 15.80
CA PHE A 206 1.50 -8.54 16.89
C PHE A 206 2.54 -7.44 17.17
N HIS A 207 3.82 -7.79 17.27
CA HIS A 207 4.88 -6.82 17.49
C HIS A 207 5.00 -5.80 16.34
N LEU A 208 4.95 -6.26 15.09
CA LEU A 208 4.97 -5.37 13.93
C LEU A 208 3.82 -4.36 13.96
N VAL A 209 2.59 -4.83 14.23
CA VAL A 209 1.41 -3.95 14.32
C VAL A 209 1.55 -2.96 15.47
N MET A 210 2.09 -3.39 16.61
CA MET A 210 2.40 -2.51 17.73
C MET A 210 3.42 -1.44 17.36
N GLU A 211 4.47 -1.78 16.61
CA GLU A 211 5.46 -0.82 16.12
C GLU A 211 4.84 0.18 15.13
N LEU A 212 4.07 -0.29 14.15
CA LEU A 212 3.34 0.55 13.21
C LEU A 212 2.39 1.52 13.92
N SER A 213 1.67 1.05 14.94
CA SER A 213 0.78 1.91 15.73
C SER A 213 1.52 3.05 16.44
N ARG A 214 2.74 2.79 16.92
CA ARG A 214 3.57 3.82 17.57
C ARG A 214 4.07 4.85 16.56
N LEU A 215 4.37 4.42 15.33
CA LEU A 215 4.80 5.31 14.24
C LEU A 215 3.68 6.24 13.79
N GLU A 216 2.45 5.75 13.62
CA GLU A 216 1.30 6.60 13.23
C GLU A 216 1.05 7.72 14.25
N VAL A 217 1.24 7.46 15.54
CA VAL A 217 1.10 8.46 16.60
C VAL A 217 2.21 9.52 16.53
N GLY A 218 3.42 9.14 16.10
CA GLY A 218 4.57 10.05 15.96
C GLY A 218 4.49 11.01 14.77
N VAL A 219 3.82 10.64 13.68
CA VAL A 219 3.69 11.48 12.47
C VAL A 219 2.76 12.69 12.70
N ARG A 220 1.79 12.58 13.61
CA ARG A 220 0.78 13.64 13.87
C ARG A 220 1.30 14.85 14.63
N THR A 221 2.53 14.84 15.14
CA THR A 221 3.10 15.96 15.92
C THR A 221 3.96 16.93 15.08
N GLY A 222 4.03 16.76 13.75
CA GLY A 222 5.01 17.46 12.90
C GLY A 222 4.49 18.34 11.75
N GLN A 223 3.18 18.58 11.60
CA GLN A 223 2.66 19.37 10.48
C GLN A 223 1.69 20.49 10.91
N SER A 224 2.23 21.53 11.53
CA SER A 224 1.79 22.89 11.22
C SER A 224 2.78 23.44 10.19
N ALA A 225 2.45 23.32 8.91
CA ALA A 225 3.17 24.08 7.89
C ALA A 225 3.02 25.57 8.23
N PRO A 226 4.10 26.38 8.27
CA PRO A 226 3.97 27.80 8.53
C PRO A 226 3.14 28.44 7.41
N ILE A 227 1.99 28.99 7.77
CA ILE A 227 1.15 29.76 6.84
C ILE A 227 1.91 31.04 6.54
N LEU A 228 2.43 31.15 5.32
CA LEU A 228 3.04 32.37 4.81
C LEU A 228 1.93 33.36 4.45
N THR A 229 1.54 34.21 5.39
CA THR A 229 0.70 35.37 5.08
C THR A 229 1.59 36.50 4.57
N LEU A 230 1.59 36.74 3.26
CA LEU A 230 2.17 37.96 2.69
C LEU A 230 1.27 39.17 3.04
N PRO A 231 1.82 40.29 3.54
CA PRO A 231 1.05 41.51 3.68
C PRO A 231 0.77 42.12 2.31
N LEU A 232 -0.51 42.24 1.95
CA LEU A 232 -0.94 43.12 0.87
C LEU A 232 -0.98 44.54 1.44
N ASN A 233 0.07 45.33 1.21
CA ASN A 233 -0.05 46.79 1.27
C ASN A 233 1.00 47.44 0.36
N GLY A 234 0.59 47.64 -0.89
CA GLY A 234 1.17 48.63 -1.78
C GLY A 234 0.15 49.73 -2.00
N ARG A 235 0.34 50.87 -1.33
CA ARG A 235 0.02 52.21 -1.85
C ARG A 235 0.64 53.29 -0.99
#